data_AF-A0A8S1YP55-F1
#
_entry.id   AF-A0A8S1YP55-F1
#
_cell.length_a   1.000
_cell.length_b   1.000
_cell.length_c   1.000
_cell.angle_alpha   90.00
_cell.angle_beta   90.00
_cell.angle_gamma   90.00
#
_symmetry.space_group_name_H-M   'P 1'
#
loop_
_entity.id
_entity.type
_entity.pdbx_description
1 polymer ?
#
loop_
_entity_poly.entity_id
_entity_poly.type
_entity_poly.pdbx_seq_one_letter_code
_entity_poly.pdbx_strand_id
1 'polypeptide(L)'
;MFNISCPYQNHESNVEFFCINPFCRDPRLFCFEQCFQVTSWHQHDRRHINKIELLPNYLMDISNQCNLLQQEMKQLIQVITELFDQLEKLILKRFQWSVKKLKDLGGKQIEVALSNMINFDEFQRRLIQQLNTSSDYMIQTLKSFIQEFEVDEISLFYYLADQSIEI
;
A
#
# COMPACT_ATOMS: atom_id res chain seq x y z
N MET A 1 -19.00 -32.32 -27.33
CA MET A 1 -18.21 -31.70 -28.41
C MET A 1 -19.16 -31.21 -29.48
N PHE A 2 -19.17 -29.91 -29.75
CA PHE A 2 -19.93 -29.37 -30.87
C PHE A 2 -19.13 -29.64 -32.14
N ASN A 3 -19.68 -30.46 -33.05
CA ASN A 3 -19.05 -30.83 -34.33
C ASN A 3 -19.30 -29.70 -35.37
N ILE A 4 -18.94 -28.47 -35.00
CA ILE A 4 -19.12 -27.30 -35.85
C ILE A 4 -17.85 -27.16 -36.69
N SER A 5 -17.99 -27.28 -38.01
CA SER A 5 -16.89 -27.05 -38.94
C SER A 5 -16.43 -25.60 -38.89
N CYS A 6 -15.13 -25.38 -39.06
CA CYS A 6 -14.58 -24.03 -39.17
C CYS A 6 -15.28 -23.24 -40.28
N PRO A 7 -15.65 -21.95 -40.06
CA PRO A 7 -16.35 -21.16 -41.07
C PRO A 7 -15.51 -20.84 -42.31
N TYR A 8 -14.22 -21.13 -42.29
CA TYR A 8 -13.33 -20.96 -43.44
C TYR A 8 -13.30 -22.23 -44.28
N GLN A 9 -13.69 -22.09 -45.55
CA GLN A 9 -13.92 -23.20 -46.49
C GLN A 9 -12.67 -24.07 -46.75
N ASN A 10 -11.48 -23.55 -46.45
CA ASN A 10 -10.22 -24.26 -46.63
C ASN A 10 -9.74 -24.97 -45.35
N HIS A 11 -10.53 -24.91 -44.27
CA HIS A 11 -10.16 -25.51 -42.99
C HIS A 11 -11.00 -26.76 -42.72
N GLU A 12 -10.36 -27.93 -42.75
CA GLU A 12 -11.01 -29.23 -42.48
C GLU A 12 -11.22 -29.50 -40.98
N SER A 13 -10.68 -28.65 -40.11
CA SER A 13 -10.73 -28.80 -38.65
C SER A 13 -12.05 -28.28 -38.05
N ASN A 14 -12.44 -28.86 -36.91
CA ASN A 14 -13.55 -28.37 -36.11
C ASN A 14 -13.21 -27.05 -35.40
N VAL A 15 -14.24 -26.29 -35.05
CA VAL A 15 -14.12 -25.11 -34.19
C VAL A 15 -13.71 -25.53 -32.79
N GLU A 16 -12.65 -24.89 -32.30
CA GLU A 16 -12.10 -25.14 -30.95
C GLU A 16 -12.17 -23.90 -30.06
N PHE A 17 -12.22 -22.71 -30.69
CA PHE A 17 -12.13 -21.44 -29.99
C PHE A 17 -13.22 -20.45 -30.44
N PHE A 18 -13.59 -19.55 -29.52
CA PHE A 18 -14.52 -18.46 -29.75
C PHE A 18 -13.93 -17.11 -29.29
N CYS A 19 -13.93 -16.11 -30.17
CA CYS A 19 -13.50 -14.75 -29.88
C CYS A 19 -14.63 -13.96 -29.19
N ILE A 20 -14.39 -13.53 -27.95
CA ILE A 20 -15.32 -12.72 -27.16
C ILE A 20 -15.09 -11.20 -27.30
N ASN A 21 -14.05 -10.79 -28.04
CA ASN A 21 -13.72 -9.37 -28.20
C ASN A 21 -14.82 -8.64 -29.00
N PRO A 22 -15.53 -7.65 -28.41
CA PRO A 22 -16.64 -6.97 -29.08
C PRO A 22 -16.21 -6.14 -30.28
N PHE A 23 -14.92 -5.78 -30.38
CA PHE A 23 -14.35 -5.01 -31.48
C PHE A 23 -13.76 -5.89 -32.59
N CYS A 24 -13.77 -7.21 -32.43
CA CYS A 24 -13.29 -8.14 -33.47
C CYS A 24 -14.26 -8.13 -34.66
N ARG A 25 -13.73 -7.81 -35.85
CA ARG A 25 -14.46 -7.82 -37.13
C ARG A 25 -14.32 -9.16 -37.86
N ASP A 26 -13.37 -9.99 -37.44
CA ASP A 26 -13.15 -11.31 -38.01
C ASP A 26 -14.12 -12.35 -37.43
N PRO A 27 -14.42 -13.44 -38.18
CA PRO A 27 -15.19 -14.59 -37.73
C PRO A 27 -14.82 -15.06 -36.33
N ARG A 28 -15.81 -15.09 -35.45
CA ARG A 28 -15.61 -15.33 -34.03
C ARG A 28 -15.40 -16.79 -33.67
N LEU A 29 -15.74 -17.72 -34.55
CA LEU A 29 -15.53 -19.15 -34.36
C LEU A 29 -14.35 -19.58 -35.22
N PHE A 30 -13.35 -20.21 -34.63
CA PHE A 30 -12.12 -20.53 -35.34
C PHE A 30 -11.43 -21.80 -34.84
N CYS A 31 -10.60 -22.42 -35.69
CA CYS A 31 -9.79 -23.60 -35.35
C CYS A 31 -8.37 -23.17 -34.94
N PHE A 32 -7.70 -23.93 -34.07
CA PHE A 32 -6.37 -23.55 -33.59
C PHE A 32 -5.32 -23.59 -34.69
N GLU A 33 -5.24 -24.71 -35.41
CA GLU A 33 -4.12 -25.01 -36.30
C GLU A 33 -4.03 -24.04 -37.49
N GLN A 34 -5.14 -23.58 -38.03
CA GLN A 34 -5.15 -22.81 -39.27
C GLN A 34 -5.62 -21.36 -39.08
N CYS A 35 -6.54 -21.08 -38.17
CA CYS A 35 -6.94 -19.70 -37.88
C CYS A 35 -6.10 -19.02 -36.80
N PHE A 36 -5.69 -19.75 -35.75
CA PHE A 36 -4.94 -19.14 -34.64
C PHE A 36 -3.44 -19.20 -34.87
N GLN A 37 -2.92 -20.31 -35.40
CA GLN A 37 -1.48 -20.50 -35.61
C GLN A 37 -0.94 -19.85 -36.89
N VAL A 38 -1.67 -19.99 -38.01
CA VAL A 38 -1.18 -19.62 -39.35
C VAL A 38 -1.63 -18.22 -39.78
N THR A 39 -2.86 -17.81 -39.50
CA THR A 39 -3.37 -16.49 -39.89
C THR A 39 -3.29 -15.47 -38.75
N SER A 40 -3.10 -14.20 -39.10
CA SER A 40 -2.99 -13.08 -38.14
C SER A 40 -4.33 -12.59 -37.58
N TRP A 41 -5.42 -13.30 -37.85
CA TRP A 41 -6.80 -12.79 -37.72
C TRP A 41 -7.23 -12.58 -36.26
N HIS A 42 -6.61 -13.31 -35.32
CA HIS A 42 -6.79 -13.08 -33.88
C HIS A 42 -5.48 -12.72 -33.17
N GLN A 43 -4.61 -11.93 -33.81
CA GLN A 43 -3.35 -11.47 -33.19
C GLN A 43 -3.57 -10.67 -31.89
N HIS A 44 -4.72 -10.03 -31.72
CA HIS A 44 -5.05 -9.36 -30.46
C HIS A 44 -5.07 -10.37 -29.30
N ASP A 45 -5.66 -11.54 -29.47
CA ASP A 45 -5.68 -12.59 -28.45
C ASP A 45 -4.28 -13.10 -28.11
N ARG A 46 -3.38 -13.24 -29.10
CA ARG A 46 -1.95 -13.55 -28.83
C ARG A 46 -1.25 -12.47 -28.01
N ARG A 47 -1.51 -11.18 -28.29
CA ARG A 47 -0.94 -10.08 -27.51
C ARG A 47 -1.44 -10.08 -26.07
N HIS A 48 -2.67 -10.55 -25.82
CA HIS A 48 -3.21 -10.72 -24.48
C HIS A 48 -2.63 -11.94 -23.78
N ILE A 49 -2.43 -13.06 -24.48
CA ILE A 49 -1.79 -14.27 -23.93
C ILE A 49 -0.35 -14.00 -23.48
N ASN A 50 0.45 -13.30 -24.30
CA ASN A 50 1.80 -12.89 -23.91
C ASN A 50 1.82 -11.94 -22.70
N LYS A 51 0.73 -11.20 -22.45
CA LYS A 51 0.59 -10.37 -21.24
C LYS A 51 0.20 -11.18 -20.01
N ILE A 52 -0.49 -12.32 -20.17
CA ILE A 52 -0.79 -13.25 -19.08
C ILE A 52 0.51 -13.89 -18.56
N GLU A 53 1.48 -14.17 -19.43
CA GLU A 53 2.79 -14.68 -19.01
C GLU A 53 3.58 -13.68 -18.15
N LEU A 54 3.29 -12.38 -18.26
CA LEU A 54 3.88 -11.33 -17.43
C LEU A 54 3.13 -11.12 -16.11
N LEU A 55 1.93 -11.70 -15.95
CA LEU A 55 1.10 -11.52 -14.78
C LEU A 55 1.76 -12.02 -13.48
N PRO A 56 2.44 -13.19 -13.44
CA PRO A 56 3.14 -13.62 -12.23
C PRO A 56 4.22 -12.64 -11.78
N ASN A 57 4.99 -12.08 -12.72
CA ASN A 57 6.03 -11.10 -12.41
C ASN A 57 5.41 -9.79 -11.88
N TYR A 58 4.34 -9.32 -12.52
CA TYR A 58 3.60 -8.14 -12.06
C TYR A 58 3.03 -8.32 -10.65
N LEU A 59 2.42 -9.48 -10.36
CA LEU A 59 1.90 -9.80 -9.02
C LEU A 59 3.02 -9.92 -7.98
N MET A 60 4.17 -10.45 -8.37
CA MET A 60 5.35 -10.52 -7.51
C MET A 60 5.92 -9.12 -7.21
N ASP A 61 5.96 -8.23 -8.20
CA ASP A 61 6.37 -6.83 -8.00
C ASP A 61 5.42 -6.09 -7.06
N ILE A 62 4.11 -6.25 -7.24
CA ILE A 62 3.10 -5.72 -6.30
C ILE A 62 3.32 -6.28 -4.90
N SER A 63 3.50 -7.59 -4.77
CA SER A 63 3.73 -8.22 -3.46
C SER A 63 4.98 -7.65 -2.76
N ASN A 64 6.05 -7.43 -3.52
CA ASN A 64 7.27 -6.80 -3.00
C ASN A 64 7.03 -5.37 -2.55
N GLN A 65 6.28 -4.57 -3.32
CA GLN A 65 5.92 -3.20 -2.96
C GLN A 65 5.07 -3.17 -1.67
N CYS A 66 4.07 -4.05 -1.55
CA CYS A 66 3.26 -4.19 -0.34
C CYS A 66 4.11 -4.54 0.89
N ASN A 67 5.09 -5.45 0.74
CA ASN A 67 6.00 -5.83 1.82
C ASN A 67 6.89 -4.66 2.26
N LEU A 68 7.43 -3.88 1.32
CA LEU A 68 8.22 -2.69 1.62
C LEU A 68 7.38 -1.66 2.38
N LEU A 69 6.16 -1.38 1.92
CA LEU A 69 5.24 -0.50 2.61
C LEU A 69 4.96 -0.96 4.03
N GLN A 70 4.69 -2.25 4.23
CA GLN A 70 4.42 -2.80 5.55
C GLN A 70 5.62 -2.59 6.50
N GLN A 71 6.84 -2.70 5.99
CA GLN A 71 8.06 -2.43 6.76
C GLN A 71 8.20 -0.94 7.09
N GLU A 72 7.98 -0.05 6.13
CA GLU A 72 8.02 1.40 6.34
C GLU A 72 6.99 1.85 7.39
N MET A 73 5.76 1.34 7.31
CA MET A 73 4.71 1.63 8.31
C MET A 73 5.09 1.17 9.71
N LYS A 74 5.68 -0.03 9.83
CA LYS A 74 6.17 -0.54 11.13
C LYS A 74 7.26 0.36 11.73
N GLN A 75 8.19 0.85 10.90
CA GLN A 75 9.23 1.76 11.36
C GLN A 75 8.65 3.10 11.83
N LEU A 76 7.69 3.67 11.09
CA LEU A 76 7.02 4.91 11.50
C LEU A 76 6.27 4.75 12.82
N ILE A 77 5.55 3.63 13.02
CA ILE A 77 4.86 3.33 14.29
C ILE A 77 5.86 3.26 15.45
N GLN A 78 7.02 2.62 15.24
CA GLN A 78 8.06 2.54 16.25
C GLN A 78 8.59 3.93 16.63
N VAL A 79 8.92 4.77 15.64
CA VAL A 79 9.39 6.14 15.88
C VAL A 79 8.35 6.95 16.66
N ILE A 80 7.07 6.85 16.29
CA ILE A 80 5.98 7.55 17.00
C ILE A 80 5.90 7.07 18.45
N THR A 81 5.97 5.77 18.69
CA THR A 81 5.95 5.18 20.03
C THR A 81 7.12 5.68 20.88
N GLU A 82 8.33 5.69 20.34
CA GLU A 82 9.52 6.20 21.02
C GLU A 82 9.40 7.69 21.38
N LEU A 83 8.77 8.50 20.52
CA LEU A 83 8.50 9.92 20.80
C LEU A 83 7.48 10.08 21.94
N PHE A 84 6.45 9.23 22.01
CA PHE A 84 5.49 9.23 23.11
C PHE A 84 6.13 8.83 24.44
N ASP A 85 6.97 7.80 24.45
CA ASP A 85 7.72 7.37 25.65
C ASP A 85 8.64 8.48 26.18
N GLN A 86 9.28 9.22 25.28
CA GLN A 86 10.11 10.38 25.64
C GLN A 86 9.26 11.49 26.26
N LEU A 87 8.09 11.78 25.68
CA LEU A 87 7.14 12.76 26.21
C LEU A 87 6.67 12.37 27.62
N GLU A 88 6.30 11.10 27.83
CA GLU A 88 5.86 10.59 29.14
C GLU A 88 6.95 10.78 30.20
N LYS A 89 8.19 10.35 29.93
CA LYS A 89 9.33 10.52 30.84
C LYS A 89 9.57 11.98 31.20
N LEU A 90 9.34 12.89 30.26
CA LEU A 90 9.52 14.32 30.43
C LEU A 90 8.41 14.97 31.23
N ILE A 91 7.15 14.59 30.99
CA ILE A 91 6.00 14.98 31.82
C ILE A 91 6.28 14.56 33.27
N LEU A 92 6.63 13.30 33.51
CA LEU A 92 6.95 12.80 34.85
C LEU A 92 8.08 13.61 35.51
N LYS A 93 9.16 13.89 34.78
CA LYS A 93 10.25 14.75 35.27
C LYS A 93 9.78 16.16 35.60
N ARG A 94 8.95 16.80 34.78
CA ARG A 94 8.42 18.17 35.00
C ARG A 94 7.56 18.24 36.26
N PHE A 95 6.66 17.27 36.47
CA PHE A 95 5.76 17.25 37.62
C PHE A 95 6.41 16.77 38.93
N GLN A 96 7.62 16.21 38.88
CA GLN A 96 8.42 15.87 40.08
C GLN A 96 9.01 17.11 40.81
N TRP A 97 9.03 18.28 40.16
CA TRP A 97 9.44 19.55 40.77
C TRP A 97 8.23 20.24 41.38
N SER A 98 8.01 20.04 42.68
CA SER A 98 6.97 20.78 43.40
C SER A 98 7.43 22.20 43.72
N VAL A 99 6.50 23.16 43.75
CA VAL A 99 6.73 24.54 44.20
C VAL A 99 7.37 24.57 45.60
N LYS A 100 7.10 23.55 46.43
CA LYS A 100 7.70 23.37 47.76
C LYS A 100 9.20 23.07 47.68
N LYS A 101 9.65 22.23 46.73
CA LYS A 101 11.07 21.94 46.50
C LYS A 101 11.84 23.15 45.95
N LEU A 102 11.20 24.03 45.17
CA LEU A 102 11.85 25.22 44.61
C LEU A 102 12.10 26.32 45.67
N LYS A 103 11.28 26.38 46.72
CA LYS A 103 11.42 27.38 47.80
C LYS A 103 12.65 27.17 48.68
N ASP A 104 13.16 25.93 48.75
CA ASP A 104 14.33 25.57 49.57
C ASP A 104 15.65 25.67 48.79
N LEU A 105 15.62 26.11 47.53
CA LEU A 105 16.80 26.21 46.66
C LEU A 105 17.46 27.59 46.76
N GLY A 106 18.79 27.62 46.80
CA GLY A 106 19.57 28.86 46.68
C GLY A 106 19.55 29.43 45.26
N GLY A 107 19.92 30.70 45.09
CA GLY A 107 19.83 31.43 43.81
C GLY A 107 20.45 30.71 42.60
N LYS A 108 21.63 30.09 42.75
CA LYS A 108 22.26 29.30 41.67
C LYS A 108 21.47 28.05 41.29
N GLN A 109 20.78 27.42 42.24
CA GLN A 109 19.98 26.23 41.99
C GLN A 109 18.64 26.60 41.32
N ILE A 110 18.09 27.78 41.63
CA ILE A 110 16.94 28.35 40.93
C ILE A 110 17.30 28.67 39.47
N GLU A 111 18.48 29.25 39.22
CA GLU A 111 18.97 29.54 37.87
C GLU A 111 19.13 28.27 37.02
N VAL A 112 19.69 27.21 37.59
CA VAL A 112 19.78 25.89 36.94
C VAL A 112 18.39 25.30 36.70
N ALA A 113 17.47 25.42 37.65
CA ALA A 113 16.09 24.94 37.49
C ALA A 113 15.35 25.69 36.37
N LEU A 114 15.49 27.02 36.30
CA LEU A 114 14.91 27.85 35.24
C LEU A 114 15.52 27.54 33.87
N SER A 115 16.84 27.37 33.78
CA SER A 115 17.50 26.92 32.55
C SER A 115 16.97 25.56 32.09
N ASN A 116 16.77 24.62 33.03
CA ASN A 116 16.16 23.32 32.72
C ASN A 116 14.70 23.45 32.25
N MET A 117 13.92 24.39 32.81
CA MET A 117 12.54 24.68 32.36
C MET A 117 12.51 25.30 30.96
N ILE A 118 13.39 26.26 30.65
CA ILE A 118 13.50 26.88 29.32
C ILE A 118 13.93 25.85 28.28
N ASN A 119 14.95 25.05 28.58
CA ASN A 119 15.40 23.95 27.73
C ASN A 119 14.29 22.92 27.48
N PHE A 120 13.42 22.71 28.46
CA PHE A 120 12.24 21.86 28.32
C PHE A 120 11.24 22.43 27.32
N ASP A 121 10.93 23.72 27.37
CA ASP A 121 9.98 24.34 26.42
C ASP A 121 10.51 24.33 24.97
N GLU A 122 11.83 24.48 24.77
CA GLU A 122 12.45 24.31 23.45
C GLU A 122 12.44 22.84 22.99
N PHE A 123 12.68 21.90 23.89
CA PHE A 123 12.56 20.48 23.58
C PHE A 123 11.11 20.10 23.22
N GLN A 124 10.13 20.57 23.99
CA GLN A 124 8.70 20.34 23.73
C GLN A 124 8.31 20.84 22.34
N ARG A 125 8.74 22.05 21.96
CA ARG A 125 8.49 22.59 20.62
C ARG A 125 9.10 21.70 19.52
N ARG A 126 10.35 21.25 19.69
CA ARG A 126 10.99 20.32 18.75
C ARG A 126 10.24 18.99 18.64
N LEU A 127 9.81 18.42 19.76
CA LEU A 127 9.08 17.16 19.78
C LEU A 127 7.73 17.27 19.06
N ILE A 128 6.96 18.33 19.32
CA ILE A 128 5.70 18.60 18.62
C ILE A 128 5.93 18.76 17.11
N GLN A 129 6.98 19.47 16.72
CA GLN A 129 7.34 19.64 15.31
C GLN A 129 7.70 18.32 14.65
N GLN A 130 8.47 17.46 15.32
CA GLN A 130 8.82 16.13 14.84
C GLN A 130 7.58 15.24 14.69
N LEU A 131 6.69 15.23 15.69
CA LEU A 131 5.43 14.49 15.63
C LEU A 131 4.58 14.92 14.43
N ASN A 132 4.37 16.23 14.25
CA ASN A 132 3.60 16.75 13.12
C ASN A 132 4.22 16.35 11.78
N THR A 133 5.55 16.50 11.65
CA THR A 133 6.27 16.15 10.43
C THR A 133 6.13 14.65 10.10
N SER A 134 6.30 13.78 11.10
CA SER A 134 6.18 12.33 10.93
C SER A 134 4.74 11.92 10.61
N SER A 135 3.74 12.54 11.27
CA SER A 135 2.32 12.29 10.99
C SER A 135 1.92 12.73 9.59
N ASP A 136 2.34 13.92 9.15
CA ASP A 136 2.07 14.42 7.80
C ASP A 136 2.69 13.52 6.74
N TYR A 137 3.94 13.09 6.94
CA TYR A 137 4.61 12.15 6.04
C TYR A 137 3.82 10.84 5.92
N MET A 138 3.42 10.25 7.06
CA MET A 138 2.62 9.02 7.06
C MET A 138 1.29 9.19 6.32
N ILE A 139 0.60 10.32 6.50
CA ILE A 139 -0.65 10.62 5.79
C ILE A 139 -0.42 10.72 4.28
N GLN A 140 0.66 11.39 3.85
CA GLN A 140 0.97 11.53 2.42
C GLN A 140 1.33 10.20 1.78
N THR A 141 2.14 9.39 2.47
CA THR A 141 2.46 8.03 2.03
C THR A 141 1.19 7.21 1.85
N LEU A 142 0.31 7.17 2.87
CA LEU A 142 -0.96 6.44 2.78
C LEU A 142 -1.85 6.92 1.62
N LYS A 143 -1.94 8.24 1.40
CA LYS A 143 -2.70 8.80 0.28
C LYS A 143 -2.14 8.38 -1.08
N SER A 144 -0.82 8.42 -1.24
CA SER A 144 -0.14 7.96 -2.46
C SER A 144 -0.47 6.49 -2.72
N PHE A 145 -0.43 5.65 -1.70
CA PHE A 145 -0.74 4.23 -1.83
C PHE A 145 -2.20 3.94 -2.18
N ILE A 146 -3.15 4.60 -1.52
CA ILE A 146 -4.58 4.44 -1.85
C ILE A 146 -4.83 4.80 -3.32
N GLN A 147 -4.16 5.84 -3.83
CA GLN A 147 -4.27 6.28 -5.23
C GLN A 147 -3.58 5.31 -6.20
N GLU A 148 -2.37 4.86 -5.89
CA GLU A 148 -1.57 3.99 -6.76
C GLU A 148 -2.18 2.60 -6.93
N PHE A 149 -2.78 2.05 -5.87
CA PHE A 149 -3.34 0.71 -5.87
C PHE A 149 -4.85 0.67 -6.14
N GLU A 150 -5.45 1.83 -6.48
CA GLU A 150 -6.90 1.98 -6.68
C GLU A 150 -7.71 1.28 -5.56
N VAL A 151 -7.22 1.36 -4.32
CA VAL A 151 -7.86 0.69 -3.18
C VAL A 151 -9.15 1.43 -2.89
N ASP A 152 -10.24 0.94 -3.48
CA ASP A 152 -11.56 1.45 -3.22
C ASP A 152 -12.09 0.91 -1.89
N GLU A 153 -13.00 1.68 -1.30
CA GLU A 153 -13.63 1.39 0.00
C GLU A 153 -14.29 -0.01 0.01
N ILE A 154 -14.67 -0.49 -1.17
CA ILE A 154 -15.26 -1.80 -1.44
C ILE A 154 -14.22 -2.92 -1.25
N SER A 155 -13.01 -2.78 -1.81
CA SER A 155 -11.93 -3.77 -1.64
C SER A 155 -11.50 -3.92 -0.17
N LEU A 156 -11.47 -2.81 0.58
CA LEU A 156 -11.17 -2.81 2.02
C LEU A 156 -12.28 -3.50 2.82
N PHE A 157 -13.55 -3.26 2.48
CA PHE A 157 -14.71 -3.87 3.12
C PHE A 157 -14.73 -5.40 2.94
N TYR A 158 -14.45 -5.90 1.74
CA TYR A 158 -14.40 -7.36 1.49
C TYR A 158 -13.27 -8.05 2.25
N TYR A 159 -12.08 -7.44 2.33
CA TYR A 159 -10.97 -8.01 3.11
C TYR A 159 -11.28 -8.09 4.61
N LEU A 160 -11.88 -7.04 5.19
CA LEU A 160 -12.25 -7.02 6.60
C LEU A 160 -13.43 -7.97 6.90
N ALA A 161 -14.37 -8.13 5.97
CA ALA A 161 -15.46 -9.09 6.07
C ALA A 161 -14.94 -10.53 6.07
N ASP A 162 -13.96 -10.86 5.23
CA ASP A 162 -13.36 -12.20 5.18
C ASP A 162 -12.64 -12.58 6.48
N GLN A 163 -11.95 -11.63 7.14
CA GLN A 163 -11.31 -11.88 8.44
C GLN A 163 -12.30 -12.02 9.60
N SER A 164 -13.54 -11.54 9.45
CA SER A 164 -14.59 -11.67 10.48
C SER A 164 -15.32 -13.02 10.46
N ILE A 165 -15.02 -13.88 9.49
CA ILE A 165 -15.61 -15.23 9.34
C ILE A 165 -14.81 -16.28 10.14
N GLU A 166 -13.60 -15.95 10.62
CA GLU A 166 -12.79 -16.81 11.49
C GLU A 166 -12.99 -16.52 12.99
N ILE A 167 -14.24 -16.57 13.49
CA ILE A 167 -14.55 -16.67 14.94
C ILE A 167 -15.55 -17.79 15.19
#